data_AF-A0A2U9IX55-F1
#
_entry.id   AF-A0A2U9IX55-F1
#
_cell.length_a   1.000
_cell.length_b   1.000
_cell.length_c   1.000
_cell.angle_alpha   90.00
_cell.angle_beta   90.00
_cell.angle_gamma   90.00
#
_symmetry.space_group_name_H-M   'P 1'
#
loop_
_entity.id
_entity.type
_entity.pdbx_description
1 polymer ?
#
loop_
_entity_poly.entity_id
_entity_poly.type
_entity_poly.pdbx_seq_one_letter_code
_entity_poly.pdbx_strand_id
1 'polypeptide(L)' 'MWRDTPLIYVIIEKLRKINGTIKDEDLFKEVKKDISYEISFGDFLKALMSLEIRGIISVSLIRENTRMVTYLGEKE' A
#
# COMPACT_ATOMS: atom_id res chain seq x y z
N MET A 1 -5.99 -25.99 -2.24
CA MET A 1 -5.83 -24.98 -1.17
C MET A 1 -5.57 -23.64 -1.85
N TRP A 2 -6.59 -22.80 -2.00
CA TRP A 2 -6.40 -21.44 -2.52
C TRP A 2 -5.87 -20.62 -1.34
N ARG A 3 -4.66 -20.04 -1.47
CA ARG A 3 -4.11 -19.17 -0.44
C ARG A 3 -4.55 -17.75 -0.75
N ASP A 4 -4.98 -17.01 0.26
CA ASP A 4 -5.24 -15.58 0.10
C ASP A 4 -3.99 -14.86 -0.41
N THR A 5 -4.19 -13.95 -1.36
CA THR A 5 -3.10 -13.13 -1.89
C THR A 5 -2.56 -12.24 -0.77
N PRO A 6 -1.24 -12.26 -0.48
CA PRO A 6 -0.69 -11.43 0.58
C PRO A 6 -0.94 -9.93 0.36
N LEU A 7 -1.38 -9.22 1.41
CA LEU A 7 -1.69 -7.78 1.35
C LEU A 7 -0.54 -6.95 0.75
N ILE A 8 0.69 -7.24 1.18
CA ILE A 8 1.90 -6.55 0.71
C ILE A 8 2.06 -6.68 -0.80
N TYR A 9 1.82 -7.86 -1.35
CA TYR A 9 1.91 -8.10 -2.80
C TYR A 9 0.87 -7.25 -3.56
N VAL A 10 -0.37 -7.23 -3.08
CA VAL A 10 -1.44 -6.44 -3.69
C VAL A 10 -1.11 -4.94 -3.66
N ILE A 11 -0.60 -4.43 -2.54
CA ILE A 11 -0.19 -3.02 -2.41
C ILE A 11 0.91 -2.68 -3.42
N ILE A 12 1.96 -3.50 -3.51
CA ILE A 12 3.08 -3.27 -4.45
C ILE A 12 2.56 -3.27 -5.88
N GLU A 13 1.74 -4.25 -6.27
CA GLU A 13 1.20 -4.35 -7.63
C GLU A 13 0.35 -3.13 -8.00
N LYS A 14 -0.49 -2.62 -7.08
CA LYS A 14 -1.25 -1.38 -7.29
C LYS A 14 -0.32 -0.18 -7.49
N LEU A 15 0.66 -0.02 -6.60
CA LEU A 15 1.62 1.08 -6.65
C LEU A 15 2.48 1.05 -7.92
N ARG A 16 2.92 -0.14 -8.34
CA ARG A 16 3.68 -0.37 -9.57
C ARG A 16 2.86 0.01 -10.81
N LYS A 17 1.57 -0.34 -10.86
CA LYS A 17 0.67 0.05 -11.96
C LYS A 17 0.42 1.56 -12.03
N ILE A 18 0.33 2.23 -10.88
CA ILE A 18 0.19 3.69 -10.83
C ILE A 18 1.48 4.39 -11.25
N ASN A 19 2.65 3.81 -10.90
CA ASN A 19 3.98 4.33 -11.18
C ASN A 19 4.14 5.82 -10.80
N GLY A 20 3.65 6.17 -9.61
CA GLY A 20 3.54 7.56 -9.16
C GLY A 20 3.13 7.65 -7.69
N THR A 21 2.35 8.68 -7.37
CA THR A 21 1.89 8.96 -6.01
C THR A 21 0.38 8.75 -5.87
N ILE A 22 -0.06 8.29 -4.70
CA ILE A 22 -1.48 8.08 -4.38
C ILE A 22 -1.73 8.35 -2.90
N LYS A 23 -2.92 8.87 -2.56
CA LYS A 23 -3.32 9.03 -1.15
C LYS A 23 -3.53 7.67 -0.49
N ASP A 24 -3.20 7.56 0.79
CA ASP A 24 -3.39 6.34 1.58
C ASP A 24 -4.85 5.86 1.58
N GLU A 25 -5.82 6.77 1.70
CA GLU A 25 -7.25 6.43 1.62
C GLU A 25 -7.69 5.85 0.26
N ASP A 26 -7.19 6.44 -0.83
CA ASP A 26 -7.55 5.99 -2.19
C ASP A 26 -6.87 4.67 -2.52
N LEU A 27 -5.61 4.50 -2.11
CA LEU A 27 -4.89 3.24 -2.22
C LEU A 27 -5.59 2.13 -1.41
N PHE A 28 -6.08 2.43 -0.20
CA PHE A 28 -6.82 1.47 0.61
C PHE A 28 -8.10 0.98 -0.09
N LYS A 29 -8.87 1.91 -0.70
CA LYS A 29 -10.07 1.56 -1.49
C LYS A 29 -9.72 0.66 -2.66
N GLU A 30 -8.64 0.97 -3.39
CA GLU A 30 -8.19 0.15 -4.52
C GLU A 30 -7.70 -1.24 -4.09
N VAL A 31 -6.98 -1.34 -2.96
CA VAL A 31 -6.52 -2.63 -2.42
C VAL A 31 -7.69 -3.50 -1.97
N LYS A 32 -8.72 -2.91 -1.34
CA LYS A 32 -9.92 -3.65 -0.93
C LYS A 32 -10.68 -4.29 -2.08
N LYS A 33 -10.57 -3.77 -3.31
CA LYS A 33 -11.21 -4.34 -4.50
C LYS A 33 -10.53 -5.63 -4.98
N ASP A 34 -9.26 -5.84 -4.62
CA ASP A 34 -8.41 -6.90 -5.17
C ASP A 34 -8.16 -8.04 -4.16
N ILE A 35 -8.70 -7.95 -2.94
CA ILE A 35 -8.57 -8.97 -1.89
C ILE A 35 -9.92 -9.65 -1.62
N SER A 36 -9.87 -10.92 -1.24
CA SER A 36 -11.03 -11.75 -0.88
C SER A 36 -11.39 -11.70 0.61
N TYR A 37 -10.66 -10.93 1.41
CA TYR A 37 -10.76 -10.89 2.86
C TYR A 37 -10.89 -9.46 3.39
N GLU A 38 -11.40 -9.31 4.61
CA GLU A 38 -11.50 -8.00 5.25
C GLU A 38 -10.18 -7.56 5.88
N ILE A 39 -9.87 -6.27 5.75
CA ILE A 39 -8.75 -5.62 6.42
C ILE A 39 -9.20 -4.32 7.07
N SER A 40 -8.62 -4.03 8.24
CA SER A 40 -8.75 -2.72 8.88
C SER A 40 -7.81 -1.72 8.20
N PHE A 41 -8.12 -0.42 8.32
CA PHE A 41 -7.18 0.61 7.87
C PHE A 41 -5.87 0.58 8.66
N GLY A 42 -5.92 0.19 9.95
CA GLY A 42 -4.73 0.04 10.78
C GLY A 42 -3.77 -1.04 10.28
N ASP A 43 -4.29 -2.18 9.81
CA ASP A 43 -3.43 -3.24 9.25
C ASP A 43 -2.86 -2.87 7.89
N PHE A 44 -3.61 -2.10 7.10
CA PHE A 44 -3.09 -1.47 5.89
C PHE A 44 -1.96 -0.49 6.20
N LEU A 45 -2.10 0.39 7.21
CA LEU A 45 -1.04 1.29 7.62
C LEU A 45 0.21 0.54 8.10
N LYS A 46 0.08 -0.55 8.86
CA LYS A 46 1.22 -1.41 9.25
C LYS A 46 1.92 -2.00 8.03
N ALA A 47 1.17 -2.40 7.00
CA ALA A 47 1.74 -2.90 5.75
C ALA A 47 2.52 -1.80 5.01
N LEU A 48 2.00 -0.57 4.94
CA LEU A 48 2.73 0.58 4.39
C LEU A 48 4.00 0.87 5.19
N MET A 49 3.95 0.88 6.53
CA MET A 49 5.14 1.07 7.36
C MET A 49 6.22 0.01 7.07
N SER A 50 5.84 -1.26 6.93
CA SER A 50 6.77 -2.34 6.58
C SER A 50 7.43 -2.12 5.22
N LEU A 51 6.69 -1.63 4.22
CA LEU A 51 7.20 -1.31 2.90
C LEU A 51 8.13 -0.09 2.91
N GLU A 52 7.81 0.92 3.72
CA GLU A 52 8.61 2.14 3.88
C GLU A 52 9.96 1.84 4.55
N ILE A 53 9.96 1.04 5.61
CA ILE A 53 11.19 0.57 6.29
C ILE A 53 12.10 -0.17 5.30
N ARG A 54 11.53 -0.91 4.34
CA ARG A 54 12.27 -1.62 3.29
C ARG A 54 12.72 -0.72 2.14
N GLY A 55 12.33 0.55 2.13
CA GLY A 55 12.68 1.50 1.07
C GLY A 55 11.97 1.25 -0.26
N ILE A 56 10.86 0.50 -0.27
CA ILE A 56 10.08 0.19 -1.47
C ILE A 56 9.10 1.34 -1.80
N ILE A 57 8.64 2.04 -0.75
CA ILE A 57 7.75 3.19 -0.85
C ILE A 57 8.29 4.33 0.03
N SER A 58 7.83 5.54 -0.25
CA SER A 58 7.90 6.67 0.69
C SER A 58 6.49 7.07 1.10
N VAL A 59 6.30 7.37 2.39
CA VAL A 59 5.06 7.92 2.92
C VAL A 59 5.32 9.32 3.46
N SER A 60 4.57 10.32 2.99
CA SER A 60 4.68 11.70 3.46
C SER A 60 3.33 12.23 3.95
N LEU A 61 3.34 12.95 5.07
CA LEU A 61 2.14 13.61 5.57
C LEU A 61 1.88 14.86 4.73
N ILE A 62 0.70 14.96 4.11
CA ILE A 62 0.34 16.14 3.32
C ILE A 62 -0.59 17.09 4.08
N ARG A 63 -1.46 16.56 4.95
CA ARG A 63 -2.34 17.27 5.88
C ARG A 63 -2.68 16.34 7.04
N GLU A 64 -3.33 16.86 8.07
CA GLU A 64 -3.80 16.05 9.20
C GLU A 64 -4.55 14.81 8.70
N ASN A 65 -4.12 13.62 9.17
CA ASN A 65 -4.64 12.31 8.80
C ASN A 65 -4.56 11.89 7.33
N THR A 66 -4.00 12.71 6.43
CA THR A 66 -3.86 12.37 5.00
C THR A 66 -2.40 12.15 4.64
N ARG A 67 -2.07 10.97 4.10
CA ARG A 67 -0.71 10.64 3.67
C ARG A 67 -0.64 10.45 2.16
N MET A 68 0.48 10.82 1.57
CA MET A 68 0.83 10.49 0.20
C MET A 68 1.79 9.31 0.21
N VAL A 69 1.46 8.29 -0.57
CA VAL A 69 2.29 7.10 -0.79
C VAL A 69 2.91 7.19 -2.17
N THR A 70 4.24 7.08 -2.23
CA THR A 70 5.02 7.13 -3.47
C THR A 70 5.75 5.82 -3.68
N TYR A 71 5.63 5.21 -4.86
CA TYR A 71 6.42 4.03 -5.21
C TYR A 71 7.86 4.43 -5.51
N LEU A 72 8.84 3.75 -4.90
CA LEU A 72 10.28 4.00 -5.13
C LEU A 72 10.93 2.92 -6.02
N GLY A 73 10.30 1.76 -6.15
CA GLY A 73 10.87 0.58 -6.80
C GLY A 73 11.40 -0.46 -5.80
N GLU A 74 11.63 -1.67 -6.27
CA GLU A 74 12.35 -2.70 -5.49
C GLU A 74 13.86 -2.46 -5.66
N LYS A 75 14.57 -2.22 -4.57
CA LYS A 75 16.04 -2.26 -4.58
C LYS A 75 16.46 -3.73 -4.59
N GLU A 76 17.14 -4.15 -5.64
CA GLU A 76 17.86 -5.43 -5.72
C GLU A 76 18.95 -5.54 -4.65
#